data_AF-A0A1G0MUT5-F1
#
_entry.id   AF-A0A1G0MUT5-F1
#
_cell.length_a   1.000
_cell.length_b   1.000
_cell.length_c   1.000
_cell.angle_alpha   90.00
_cell.angle_beta   90.00
_cell.angle_gamma   90.00
#
_symmetry.space_group_name_H-M   'P 1'
#
loop_
_entity.id
_entity.type
_entity.pdbx_description
1 polymer ?
#
loop_
_entity_poly.entity_id
_entity_poly.type
_entity_poly.pdbx_seq_one_letter_code
_entity_poly.pdbx_strand_id
1 'polypeptide(L)'
;MNAATTALENRQNMILKMFRTFNAGIVRFVMGIRFRAVGATMLASFAGLSLTTNVIPSAISMMGLMDTFSARWGLGGFAVYSMMSWAVGGWAVQKTGDKRMGAIVLGLVGLTTGLLFTGFGISTEMNILLTGGGAALLYGAIGGLIIGDALRDPPADPNDPYAKIGRIGDLGMFNYFKNN
;
A
#
# COMPACT_ATOMS: atom_id res chain seq x y z
N MET A 1 37.51 -40.86 20.43
CA MET A 1 36.33 -40.01 20.14
C MET A 1 36.42 -39.58 18.69
N ASN A 2 35.42 -39.94 17.86
CA ASN A 2 35.52 -39.92 16.40
C ASN A 2 35.40 -38.50 15.82
N ALA A 3 36.37 -38.09 15.00
CA ALA A 3 36.37 -36.81 14.29
C ALA A 3 35.09 -36.60 13.42
N ALA A 4 34.48 -37.69 12.94
CA ALA A 4 33.24 -37.68 12.18
C ALA A 4 32.02 -37.22 12.99
N THR A 5 31.94 -37.56 14.29
CA THR A 5 30.83 -37.14 15.16
C THR A 5 30.90 -35.64 15.46
N THR A 6 32.10 -35.11 15.72
CA THR A 6 32.36 -33.67 15.88
C THR A 6 32.06 -32.86 14.61
N ALA A 7 32.32 -33.41 13.42
CA ALA A 7 32.02 -32.72 12.15
C ALA A 7 30.51 -32.63 11.89
N LEU A 8 29.74 -33.68 12.22
CA LEU A 8 28.28 -33.70 12.15
C LEU A 8 27.64 -32.72 13.14
N GLU A 9 28.12 -32.70 14.38
CA GLU A 9 27.66 -31.80 15.43
C GLU A 9 27.95 -30.32 15.10
N ASN A 10 29.14 -30.02 14.57
CA ASN A 10 29.48 -28.68 14.09
C ASN A 10 28.60 -28.22 12.91
N ARG A 11 28.25 -29.13 11.99
CA ARG A 11 27.35 -28.83 10.87
C ARG A 11 25.92 -28.57 11.35
N GLN A 12 25.42 -29.35 12.30
CA GLN A 12 24.11 -29.13 12.92
C GLN A 12 24.05 -27.80 13.68
N ASN A 13 25.09 -27.47 14.45
CA ASN A 13 25.20 -26.20 15.17
C ASN A 13 25.26 -24.99 14.22
N MET A 14 25.95 -25.12 13.08
CA MET A 14 26.01 -24.08 12.05
C MET A 14 24.65 -23.87 11.38
N ILE A 15 23.95 -24.96 11.02
CA ILE A 15 22.60 -24.92 10.44
C ILE A 15 21.61 -24.27 11.42
N LEU A 16 21.62 -24.66 12.70
CA LEU A 16 20.79 -24.06 13.74
C LEU A 16 21.09 -22.56 13.92
N LYS A 17 22.36 -22.15 13.86
CA LYS A 17 22.74 -20.75 13.94
C LYS A 17 22.24 -19.94 12.73
N MET A 18 22.30 -20.50 11.52
CA MET A 18 21.74 -19.88 10.32
C MET A 18 20.23 -19.69 10.43
N PHE A 19 19.48 -20.73 10.85
CA PHE A 19 18.04 -20.63 11.05
C PHE A 19 17.67 -19.60 12.11
N ARG A 20 18.39 -19.55 13.24
CA ARG A 20 18.15 -18.54 14.28
C ARG A 20 18.42 -17.12 13.78
N THR A 21 19.49 -16.92 13.00
CA THR A 21 19.85 -15.61 12.44
C THR A 21 18.82 -15.16 11.40
N PHE A 22 18.35 -16.07 10.56
CA PHE A 22 17.30 -15.81 9.58
C PHE A 22 15.96 -15.46 10.26
N ASN A 23 15.55 -16.24 11.26
CA ASN A 23 14.34 -15.98 12.04
C ASN A 23 14.43 -14.64 12.79
N ALA A 24 15.58 -14.33 13.40
CA ALA A 24 15.82 -13.04 14.03
C ALA A 24 15.74 -11.88 13.02
N GLY A 25 16.20 -12.10 11.79
CA GLY A 25 16.06 -11.15 10.68
C GLY A 25 14.60 -10.86 10.33
N ILE A 26 13.78 -11.90 10.13
CA ILE A 26 12.35 -11.75 9.85
C ILE A 26 11.64 -11.04 11.00
N VAL A 27 11.88 -11.48 12.23
CA VAL A 27 11.24 -10.92 13.43
C VAL A 27 11.61 -9.44 13.59
N ARG A 28 12.88 -9.08 13.39
CA ARG A 28 13.34 -7.67 13.41
C ARG A 28 12.71 -6.84 12.30
N PHE A 29 12.53 -7.42 11.11
CA PHE A 29 11.85 -6.76 10.01
C PHE A 29 10.37 -6.50 10.33
N VAL A 30 9.64 -7.52 10.79
CA VAL A 30 8.22 -7.41 11.17
C VAL A 30 8.03 -6.39 12.31
N MET A 31 8.87 -6.45 13.35
CA MET A 31 8.83 -5.47 14.44
C MET A 31 9.12 -4.04 13.99
N GLY A 32 9.83 -3.85 12.87
CA GLY A 32 10.13 -2.54 12.28
C GLY A 32 9.00 -1.93 11.46
N ILE A 33 7.94 -2.69 11.14
CA ILE A 33 6.81 -2.21 10.32
C ILE A 33 6.02 -1.17 11.11
N ARG A 34 5.74 -0.03 10.48
CA ARG A 34 4.94 1.06 11.04
C ARG A 34 3.45 0.84 10.75
N PHE A 35 2.59 0.94 11.77
CA PHE A 35 1.14 0.82 11.59
C PHE A 35 0.58 1.85 10.60
N ARG A 36 1.17 3.04 10.53
CA ARG A 36 0.79 4.08 9.56
C ARG A 36 1.06 3.68 8.12
N ALA A 37 2.17 2.97 7.85
CA ALA A 37 2.47 2.47 6.51
C ALA A 37 1.48 1.38 6.09
N VAL A 38 1.10 0.49 7.01
CA VAL A 38 0.06 -0.52 6.77
C VAL A 38 -1.32 0.13 6.59
N GLY A 39 -1.64 1.14 7.39
CA GLY A 39 -2.86 1.92 7.24
C GLY A 39 -2.93 2.62 5.88
N ALA A 40 -1.82 3.21 5.42
CA ALA A 40 -1.75 3.90 4.13
C ALA A 40 -1.95 2.94 2.96
N THR A 41 -1.33 1.76 3.00
CA THR A 41 -1.49 0.74 1.96
C THR A 41 -2.90 0.16 1.94
N MET A 42 -3.51 -0.09 3.11
CA MET A 42 -4.89 -0.59 3.18
C MET A 42 -5.89 0.44 2.69
N LEU A 43 -5.82 1.68 3.17
CA LEU A 43 -6.73 2.76 2.74
C LEU A 43 -6.60 3.03 1.25
N ALA A 44 -5.38 3.07 0.72
CA ALA A 44 -5.16 3.27 -0.70
C ALA A 44 -5.65 2.05 -1.52
N SER A 45 -5.47 0.82 -1.04
CA SER A 45 -6.06 -0.38 -1.66
C SER A 45 -7.57 -0.25 -1.80
N PHE A 46 -8.27 0.12 -0.73
CA PHE A 46 -9.73 0.31 -0.77
C PHE A 46 -10.14 1.47 -1.67
N ALA A 47 -9.35 2.53 -1.75
CA ALA A 47 -9.57 3.59 -2.73
C ALA A 47 -9.45 3.05 -4.17
N GLY A 48 -8.45 2.23 -4.46
CA GLY A 48 -8.32 1.54 -5.75
C GLY A 48 -9.53 0.64 -6.08
N LEU A 49 -10.06 -0.09 -5.10
CA LEU A 49 -11.30 -0.86 -5.28
C LEU A 49 -12.51 0.04 -5.54
N SER A 50 -12.63 1.15 -4.80
CA SER A 50 -13.69 2.14 -4.98
C SER A 50 -13.62 2.80 -6.36
N LEU A 51 -12.42 2.95 -6.93
CA LEU A 51 -12.22 3.52 -8.25
C LEU A 51 -12.96 2.72 -9.33
N THR A 52 -12.78 1.40 -9.35
CA THR A 52 -13.37 0.51 -10.36
C THR A 52 -14.83 0.19 -10.11
N THR A 53 -15.26 0.19 -8.83
CA THR A 53 -16.63 -0.16 -8.45
C THR A 53 -17.59 1.04 -8.42
N ASN A 54 -17.09 2.25 -8.13
CA ASN A 54 -17.94 3.42 -7.94
C ASN A 54 -17.50 4.64 -8.73
N VAL A 55 -16.24 5.08 -8.61
CA VAL A 55 -15.82 6.40 -9.13
C VAL A 55 -15.93 6.48 -10.64
N ILE A 56 -15.28 5.56 -11.37
CA ILE A 56 -15.32 5.55 -12.83
C ILE A 56 -16.75 5.25 -13.34
N PRO A 57 -17.46 4.21 -12.86
CA PRO A 57 -18.83 3.96 -13.28
C PRO A 57 -19.78 5.14 -13.07
N SER A 58 -19.66 5.85 -11.94
CA SER A 58 -20.50 7.02 -11.65
C SER A 58 -20.17 8.18 -12.59
N ALA A 59 -18.90 8.46 -12.83
CA ALA A 59 -18.48 9.52 -13.74
C ALA A 59 -18.96 9.28 -15.17
N ILE A 60 -18.82 8.05 -15.68
CA ILE A 60 -19.25 7.67 -17.02
C ILE A 60 -20.78 7.75 -17.15
N SER A 61 -21.52 7.30 -16.14
CA SER A 61 -22.98 7.38 -16.10
C SER A 61 -23.50 8.82 -16.03
N MET A 62 -22.87 9.67 -15.21
CA MET A 62 -23.22 11.10 -15.14
C MET A 62 -23.03 11.83 -16.46
N MET A 63 -22.09 11.38 -17.29
CA MET A 63 -21.85 11.92 -18.63
C MET A 63 -22.79 11.33 -19.69
N GLY A 64 -23.69 10.41 -19.32
CA GLY A 64 -24.62 9.75 -20.24
C GLY A 64 -23.95 8.80 -21.23
N LEU A 65 -22.71 8.37 -20.96
CA LEU A 65 -21.90 7.57 -21.90
C LEU A 65 -22.19 6.06 -21.79
N MET A 66 -22.45 5.57 -20.58
CA MET A 66 -22.75 4.16 -20.33
C MET A 66 -23.49 4.02 -19.00
N ASP A 67 -24.35 3.00 -18.87
CA ASP A 67 -24.98 2.69 -17.60
C ASP A 67 -23.97 2.18 -16.55
N THR A 68 -24.29 2.40 -15.28
CA THR A 68 -23.39 2.02 -14.18
C THR A 68 -23.14 0.52 -14.08
N PHE A 69 -24.08 -0.33 -14.53
CA PHE A 69 -23.95 -1.78 -14.42
C PHE A 69 -22.93 -2.30 -15.43
N SER A 70 -23.06 -1.90 -16.70
CA SER A 70 -22.10 -2.24 -17.77
C SER A 70 -20.70 -1.74 -17.44
N ALA A 71 -20.57 -0.49 -16.96
CA ALA A 71 -19.27 0.06 -16.57
C ALA A 71 -18.63 -0.72 -15.40
N ARG A 72 -19.40 -1.11 -14.38
CA ARG A 72 -18.91 -1.96 -13.28
C ARG A 72 -18.49 -3.34 -13.75
N TRP A 73 -19.26 -3.92 -14.67
CA TRP A 73 -18.96 -5.23 -15.23
C TRP A 73 -17.63 -5.22 -16.00
N GLY A 74 -17.44 -4.23 -16.88
CA GLY A 74 -16.19 -4.04 -17.64
C GLY A 74 -14.97 -3.79 -16.75
N LEU A 75 -15.16 -3.11 -15.62
CA LEU A 75 -14.07 -2.78 -14.68
C LEU A 75 -13.83 -3.85 -13.61
N GLY A 76 -14.74 -4.82 -13.43
CA GLY A 76 -14.69 -5.81 -12.36
C GLY A 76 -13.41 -6.65 -12.38
N GLY A 77 -12.94 -7.02 -13.58
CA GLY A 77 -11.69 -7.77 -13.77
C GLY A 77 -10.43 -7.00 -13.35
N PHE A 78 -10.51 -5.68 -13.20
CA PHE A 78 -9.38 -4.82 -12.84
C PHE A 78 -9.30 -4.48 -11.35
N ALA A 79 -10.26 -4.92 -10.53
CA ALA A 79 -10.33 -4.56 -9.12
C ALA A 79 -9.04 -4.87 -8.35
N VAL A 80 -8.50 -6.09 -8.50
CA VAL A 80 -7.28 -6.51 -7.80
C VAL A 80 -6.07 -5.68 -8.25
N TYR A 81 -5.91 -5.47 -9.55
CA TYR A 81 -4.81 -4.67 -10.10
C TYR A 81 -4.89 -3.20 -9.66
N SER A 82 -6.11 -2.67 -9.56
CA SER A 82 -6.38 -1.33 -9.01
C SER A 82 -5.95 -1.25 -7.54
N MET A 83 -6.41 -2.19 -6.71
CA MET A 83 -6.04 -2.27 -5.30
C MET A 83 -4.52 -2.30 -5.12
N MET A 84 -3.81 -3.14 -5.88
CA MET A 84 -2.35 -3.25 -5.80
C MET A 84 -1.64 -1.97 -6.22
N SER A 85 -2.04 -1.37 -7.35
CA SER A 85 -1.41 -0.13 -7.86
C SER A 85 -1.58 1.02 -6.88
N TRP A 86 -2.78 1.14 -6.31
CA TRP A 86 -3.08 2.18 -5.33
C TRP A 86 -2.41 1.90 -3.98
N ALA A 87 -2.28 0.65 -3.55
CA ALA A 87 -1.52 0.29 -2.34
C ALA A 87 -0.07 0.80 -2.40
N VAL A 88 0.60 0.59 -3.54
CA VAL A 88 1.96 1.08 -3.78
C VAL A 88 2.00 2.61 -3.79
N GLY A 89 1.02 3.25 -4.42
CA GLY A 89 0.86 4.71 -4.39
C GLY A 89 0.71 5.25 -2.96
N GLY A 90 -0.19 4.67 -2.15
CA GLY A 90 -0.40 5.07 -0.75
C GLY A 90 0.83 4.91 0.11
N TRP A 91 1.60 3.84 -0.09
CA TRP A 91 2.90 3.65 0.57
C TRP A 91 3.91 4.72 0.16
N ALA A 92 4.01 5.05 -1.13
CA ALA A 92 4.91 6.08 -1.62
C ALA A 92 4.54 7.47 -1.06
N VAL A 93 3.24 7.79 -1.00
CA VAL A 93 2.74 9.03 -0.39
C VAL A 93 3.10 9.09 1.09
N GLN A 94 2.86 8.01 1.84
CA GLN A 94 3.19 7.93 3.26
C GLN A 94 4.68 8.20 3.52
N LYS A 95 5.57 7.67 2.67
CA LYS A 95 7.01 7.90 2.77
C LYS A 95 7.41 9.34 2.54
N THR A 96 6.73 10.05 1.65
CA THR A 96 7.04 11.47 1.41
C THR A 96 6.59 12.38 2.55
N GLY A 97 5.44 12.08 3.16
CA GLY A 97 4.89 12.89 4.28
C GLY A 97 4.49 14.32 3.90
N ASP A 98 4.46 14.66 2.62
CA ASP A 98 4.03 15.95 2.08
C ASP A 98 2.70 15.79 1.35
N LYS A 99 1.71 16.62 1.71
CA LYS A 99 0.38 16.63 1.08
C LYS A 99 0.46 16.90 -0.42
N ARG A 100 1.32 17.83 -0.85
CA ARG A 100 1.44 18.23 -2.26
C ARG A 100 2.00 17.09 -3.10
N MET A 101 3.08 16.46 -2.61
CA MET A 101 3.64 15.27 -3.24
C MET A 101 2.64 14.11 -3.21
N GLY A 102 1.87 13.98 -2.13
CA GLY A 102 0.77 13.03 -2.02
C GLY A 102 -0.25 13.15 -3.15
N ALA A 103 -0.71 14.38 -3.40
CA ALA A 103 -1.64 14.69 -4.48
C ALA A 103 -1.08 14.33 -5.85
N ILE A 104 0.20 14.64 -6.10
CA ILE A 104 0.86 14.36 -7.38
C ILE A 104 0.99 12.85 -7.58
N VAL A 105 1.52 12.12 -6.60
CA VAL A 105 1.76 10.68 -6.70
C VAL A 105 0.46 9.92 -6.90
N LEU A 106 -0.52 10.09 -6.01
CA LEU A 106 -1.79 9.37 -6.14
C LEU A 106 -2.66 9.91 -7.27
N GLY A 107 -2.54 11.19 -7.64
CA GLY A 107 -3.17 11.74 -8.85
C GLY A 107 -2.65 11.08 -10.13
N LEU A 108 -1.33 10.86 -10.24
CA LEU A 108 -0.73 10.15 -11.38
C LEU A 108 -1.09 8.67 -11.40
N VAL A 109 -1.10 8.01 -10.24
CA VAL A 109 -1.59 6.62 -10.13
C VAL A 109 -3.05 6.55 -10.56
N GLY A 110 -3.89 7.48 -10.09
CA GLY A 110 -5.28 7.59 -10.49
C GLY A 110 -5.44 7.80 -11.99
N LEU A 111 -4.75 8.77 -12.57
CA LEU A 111 -4.79 9.02 -14.02
C LEU A 111 -4.40 7.78 -14.83
N THR A 112 -3.27 7.16 -14.48
CA THR A 112 -2.72 6.02 -15.22
C THR A 112 -3.66 4.82 -15.12
N THR A 113 -4.12 4.49 -13.92
CA THR A 113 -5.06 3.38 -13.70
C THR A 113 -6.42 3.66 -14.32
N GLY A 114 -6.92 4.90 -14.22
CA GLY A 114 -8.16 5.34 -14.85
C GLY A 114 -8.13 5.21 -16.36
N LEU A 115 -7.08 5.69 -17.02
CA LEU A 115 -6.92 5.58 -18.48
C LEU A 115 -6.80 4.13 -18.92
N LEU A 116 -5.97 3.32 -18.25
CA LEU A 116 -5.77 1.92 -18.60
C LEU A 116 -7.05 1.11 -18.42
N PHE A 117 -7.68 1.18 -17.24
CA PHE A 117 -8.86 0.34 -16.97
C PHE A 117 -10.06 0.77 -17.81
N THR A 118 -10.22 2.08 -18.05
CA THR A 118 -11.29 2.58 -18.91
C THR A 118 -11.05 2.16 -20.37
N GLY A 119 -9.81 2.29 -20.86
CA GLY A 119 -9.44 1.93 -22.24
C GLY A 119 -9.55 0.43 -22.53
N PHE A 120 -9.13 -0.41 -21.59
CA PHE A 120 -9.17 -1.87 -21.76
C PHE A 120 -10.50 -2.50 -21.33
N GLY A 121 -11.17 -1.95 -20.33
CA GLY A 121 -12.38 -2.53 -19.73
C GLY A 121 -13.69 -1.98 -20.29
N ILE A 122 -13.68 -0.80 -20.92
CA ILE A 122 -14.90 -0.13 -21.39
C ILE A 122 -14.79 0.20 -22.88
N SER A 123 -13.99 1.20 -23.23
CA SER A 123 -13.85 1.69 -24.61
C SER A 123 -12.66 2.64 -24.74
N THR A 124 -12.14 2.76 -25.95
CA THR A 124 -11.06 3.68 -26.33
C THR A 124 -11.58 5.02 -26.87
N GLU A 125 -12.89 5.26 -26.82
CA GLU A 125 -13.46 6.55 -27.18
C GLU A 125 -12.92 7.67 -26.28
N MET A 126 -12.53 8.78 -26.91
CA MET A 126 -11.87 9.90 -26.24
C MET A 126 -12.69 10.43 -25.05
N ASN A 127 -14.01 10.55 -25.20
CA ASN A 127 -14.89 11.04 -24.14
C ASN A 127 -14.91 10.11 -22.92
N ILE A 128 -14.90 8.79 -23.16
CA ILE A 128 -14.88 7.78 -22.11
C ILE A 128 -13.51 7.79 -21.40
N LEU A 129 -12.42 7.83 -22.15
CA LEU A 129 -11.05 7.93 -21.60
C LEU A 129 -10.83 9.19 -20.77
N LEU A 130 -11.26 10.35 -21.27
CA LEU A 130 -11.14 11.62 -20.54
C LEU A 130 -11.98 11.62 -19.27
N THR A 131 -13.19 11.07 -19.31
CA THR A 131 -14.08 10.98 -18.14
C THR A 131 -13.50 10.02 -17.09
N GLY A 132 -13.10 8.82 -17.49
CA GLY A 132 -12.53 7.82 -16.58
C GLY A 132 -11.17 8.25 -16.02
N GLY A 133 -10.25 8.71 -16.88
CA GLY A 133 -8.94 9.21 -16.49
C GLY A 133 -9.02 10.48 -15.64
N GLY A 134 -9.88 11.43 -16.00
CA GLY A 134 -10.09 12.68 -15.27
C GLY A 134 -10.70 12.46 -13.89
N ALA A 135 -11.75 11.65 -13.79
CA ALA A 135 -12.36 11.29 -12.50
C ALA A 135 -11.35 10.55 -11.60
N ALA A 136 -10.57 9.63 -12.17
CA ALA A 136 -9.56 8.89 -11.43
C ALA A 136 -8.40 9.79 -10.97
N LEU A 137 -7.97 10.75 -11.79
CA LEU A 137 -6.96 11.75 -11.42
C LEU A 137 -7.42 12.60 -10.24
N LEU A 138 -8.65 13.14 -10.30
CA LEU A 138 -9.19 13.98 -9.23
C LEU A 138 -9.35 13.17 -7.94
N TYR A 139 -9.89 11.95 -8.04
CA TYR A 139 -10.05 11.05 -6.91
C TYR A 139 -8.70 10.70 -6.28
N GLY A 140 -7.69 10.40 -7.10
CA GLY A 140 -6.33 10.11 -6.65
C GLY A 140 -5.65 11.32 -6.01
N ALA A 141 -5.79 12.51 -6.60
CA ALA A 141 -5.20 13.73 -6.07
C ALA A 141 -5.79 14.10 -4.70
N ILE A 142 -7.12 14.05 -4.55
CA ILE A 142 -7.80 14.34 -3.28
C ILE A 142 -7.44 13.27 -2.23
N GLY A 143 -7.48 11.99 -2.60
CA GLY A 143 -7.06 10.90 -1.72
C GLY A 143 -5.60 11.03 -1.27
N GLY A 144 -4.73 11.48 -2.19
CA GLY A 144 -3.32 11.76 -1.94
C GLY A 144 -3.07 12.88 -0.94
N LEU A 145 -3.86 13.96 -0.99
CA LEU A 145 -3.81 15.02 0.01
C LEU A 145 -4.15 14.49 1.41
N ILE A 146 -5.20 13.68 1.51
CA ILE A 146 -5.68 13.12 2.78
C ILE A 146 -4.67 12.13 3.35
N ILE A 147 -4.21 11.16 2.55
CA ILE A 147 -3.26 10.14 2.99
C ILE A 147 -1.90 10.77 3.35
N GLY A 148 -1.43 11.71 2.53
CA GLY A 148 -0.17 12.41 2.76
C GLY A 148 -0.17 13.24 4.04
N ASP A 149 -1.31 13.82 4.41
CA ASP A 149 -1.45 14.58 5.67
C ASP A 149 -1.68 13.69 6.88
N ALA A 150 -2.68 12.81 6.80
CA ALA A 150 -3.16 12.03 7.94
C ALA A 150 -2.16 10.96 8.39
N LEU A 151 -1.38 10.42 7.44
CA LEU A 151 -0.45 9.31 7.70
C LEU A 151 1.02 9.71 7.58
N ARG A 152 1.32 11.02 7.53
CA ARG A 152 2.70 11.50 7.63
C ARG A 152 3.38 10.92 8.86
N ASP A 153 4.67 10.61 8.76
CA ASP A 153 5.44 10.28 9.94
C ASP A 153 5.44 11.48 10.90
N PRO A 154 5.13 11.28 12.18
CA PRO A 154 5.21 12.38 13.14
C PRO A 154 6.69 12.81 13.24
N PRO A 155 6.97 14.11 13.42
CA PRO A 155 8.32 14.52 13.81
C PRO A 155 8.67 13.76 15.09
N ALA A 156 9.88 13.20 15.15
CA ALA A 156 10.38 12.58 16.38
C ALA A 156 10.21 13.60 17.51
N ASP A 157 9.61 13.20 18.63
CA ASP A 157 9.45 14.09 19.78
C ASP A 157 10.83 14.60 20.19
N PRO A 158 11.09 15.92 20.12
CA PRO A 158 12.39 16.48 20.47
C PRO A 158 12.78 16.19 21.94
N ASN A 159 11.79 15.90 22.79
CA ASN A 159 11.97 15.73 24.23
C ASN A 159 11.99 14.26 24.69
N ASP A 160 11.65 13.30 23.82
CA ASP A 160 11.71 11.87 24.15
C ASP A 160 12.17 11.03 22.93
N PRO A 161 13.46 10.65 22.88
CA PRO A 161 14.00 9.79 21.82
C PRO A 161 13.39 8.37 21.81
N TYR A 162 12.61 7.99 22.83
CA TYR A 162 11.97 6.68 22.97
C TYR A 162 10.45 6.72 22.78
N ALA A 163 9.87 7.87 22.40
CA ALA A 163 8.45 7.99 22.12
C ALA A 163 8.00 6.90 21.12
N LYS A 164 6.99 6.11 21.48
CA LYS A 164 6.52 4.99 20.66
C LYS A 164 6.05 5.53 19.30
N ILE A 165 6.76 5.14 18.23
CA ILE A 165 6.55 5.63 16.86
C ILE A 165 5.39 4.88 16.17
N GLY A 166 4.71 3.99 16.89
CA GLY A 166 3.61 3.19 16.36
C GLY A 166 4.11 2.08 15.43
N ARG A 167 5.15 1.36 15.85
CA ARG A 167 5.64 0.15 15.18
C ARG A 167 4.98 -1.10 15.74
N ILE A 168 4.95 -2.19 14.97
CA ILE A 168 4.45 -3.49 15.45
C ILE A 168 5.19 -3.91 16.73
N GLY A 169 6.52 -3.72 16.79
CA GLY A 169 7.31 -4.02 17.98
C GLY A 169 7.04 -3.12 19.21
N ASP A 170 6.24 -2.06 19.07
CA ASP A 170 5.84 -1.19 20.19
C ASP A 170 4.54 -1.66 20.87
N LEU A 171 3.87 -2.68 20.30
CA LEU A 171 2.73 -3.32 20.95
C LEU A 171 3.17 -4.09 22.19
N GLY A 172 2.38 -3.97 23.26
CA GLY A 172 2.67 -4.59 24.56
C GLY A 172 2.88 -6.12 24.50
N MET A 173 2.31 -6.81 23.51
CA MET A 173 2.49 -8.25 23.34
C MET A 173 3.93 -8.65 22.95
N PHE A 174 4.72 -7.73 22.37
CA PHE A 174 6.10 -8.00 21.99
C PHE A 174 7.13 -7.58 23.05
N ASN A 175 6.68 -7.03 24.19
CA ASN A 175 7.58 -6.71 25.31
C ASN A 175 8.33 -7.96 25.81
N TYR A 176 7.73 -9.15 25.69
CA TYR A 176 8.36 -10.42 26.04
C TYR A 176 9.65 -10.69 25.24
N PHE A 177 9.74 -10.22 23.98
CA PHE A 177 10.92 -10.38 23.13
C PHE A 177 11.93 -9.24 23.26
N LYS A 178 11.57 -8.14 23.94
CA LYS A 178 12.49 -7.02 24.24
C LYS A 178 13.22 -7.19 25.56
N ASN A 179 12.63 -7.92 26.50
CA ASN A 179 13.11 -8.07 27.88
C ASN A 179 13.80 -9.42 28.15
N ASN A 180 13.91 -10.30 27.16
CA ASN A 180 14.65 -11.57 27.18
C ASN A 180 15.66 -11.59 26.05
#